data_AF-A0A8T9Q7V8-F1
#
_entry.id   AF-A0A8T9Q7V8-F1
#
_cell.length_a   1.000
_cell.length_b   1.000
_cell.length_c   1.000
_cell.angle_alpha   90.00
_cell.angle_beta   90.00
_cell.angle_gamma   90.00
#
_symmetry.space_group_name_H-M   'P 1'
#
loop_
_entity.id
_entity.type
_entity.pdbx_description
1 polymer ?
#
loop_
_entity_poly.entity_id
_entity_poly.type
_entity_poly.pdbx_seq_one_letter_code
_entity_poly.pdbx_strand_id
1 'polypeptide(L)'
;MGAQLAFPGRQVIALAGDGGFAMLMGELLTLKQLKAPAKIVIFNNNSLAFVELEMKASGLLHYGTDLENPNFAALAEAAGIRGIRVTDPAALPAAIAEMLAHPGPVILDAVVKRTELSMPPTIQKDQVLGFSLYTLKAIMSGRGDEVLELAKTNLLR
;
A
#
# COMPACT_ATOMS: atom_id res chain seq x y z
N MET A 1 -17.24 0.12 4.22
CA MET A 1 -18.65 -0.35 4.16
C MET A 1 -19.62 0.54 4.94
N GLY A 2 -19.56 0.59 6.27
CA GLY A 2 -20.55 1.33 7.09
C GLY A 2 -20.79 2.77 6.64
N ALA A 3 -19.73 3.52 6.33
CA ALA A 3 -19.85 4.89 5.82
C ALA A 3 -20.67 5.00 4.51
N GLN A 4 -20.49 4.07 3.57
CA GLN A 4 -21.20 4.09 2.27
C GLN A 4 -22.69 3.75 2.44
N LEU A 5 -23.02 2.86 3.39
CA LEU A 5 -24.40 2.48 3.69
C LEU A 5 -25.13 3.59 4.48
N ALA A 6 -24.43 4.26 5.38
CA ALA A 6 -24.98 5.38 6.14
C ALA A 6 -25.23 6.61 5.24
N PHE A 7 -24.42 6.81 4.20
CA PHE A 7 -24.53 7.93 3.27
C PHE A 7 -24.50 7.48 1.80
N PRO A 8 -25.57 6.85 1.27
CA PRO A 8 -25.57 6.24 -0.06
C PRO A 8 -25.29 7.21 -1.22
N GLY A 9 -25.68 8.48 -1.07
CA GLY A 9 -25.46 9.52 -2.08
C GLY A 9 -24.08 10.19 -2.02
N ARG A 10 -23.23 9.85 -1.04
CA ARG A 10 -21.88 10.40 -0.93
C ARG A 10 -20.85 9.41 -1.44
N GLN A 11 -19.85 9.92 -2.14
CA GLN A 11 -18.70 9.13 -2.53
C GLN A 11 -17.86 8.78 -1.31
N VAL A 12 -17.61 7.48 -1.11
CA VAL A 12 -16.69 6.98 -0.09
C VAL A 12 -15.47 6.38 -0.77
N ILE A 13 -14.29 6.88 -0.40
CA ILE A 13 -13.00 6.35 -0.85
C ILE A 13 -12.27 5.79 0.37
N ALA A 14 -11.94 4.50 0.34
CA ALA A 14 -11.09 3.85 1.31
C ALA A 14 -9.65 3.81 0.79
N LEU A 15 -8.73 4.34 1.57
CA LEU A 15 -7.29 4.26 1.32
C LEU A 15 -6.73 3.15 2.21
N ALA A 16 -6.27 2.06 1.61
CA ALA A 16 -5.84 0.86 2.32
C ALA A 16 -4.42 0.46 1.92
N GLY A 17 -3.66 -0.09 2.87
CA GLY A 17 -2.48 -0.88 2.54
C GLY A 17 -2.89 -2.27 2.05
N ASP A 18 -2.07 -2.88 1.19
CA ASP A 18 -2.21 -4.26 0.74
C ASP A 18 -2.37 -5.28 1.89
N GLY A 19 -1.52 -5.22 2.91
CA GLY A 19 -1.61 -6.12 4.07
C GLY A 19 -2.94 -5.98 4.82
N GLY A 20 -3.37 -4.73 5.06
CA GLY A 20 -4.65 -4.46 5.73
C GLY A 20 -5.86 -4.88 4.90
N PHE A 21 -5.79 -4.73 3.57
CA PHE A 21 -6.81 -5.22 2.66
C PHE A 21 -6.87 -6.75 2.66
N ALA A 22 -5.72 -7.42 2.57
CA ALA A 22 -5.62 -8.88 2.55
C ALA A 22 -6.20 -9.52 3.82
N MET A 23 -6.05 -8.89 4.99
CA MET A 23 -6.62 -9.37 6.26
C MET A 23 -8.14 -9.56 6.23
N LEU A 24 -8.87 -8.74 5.47
CA LEU A 24 -10.33 -8.76 5.41
C LEU A 24 -10.85 -8.84 3.97
N MET A 25 -10.08 -9.48 3.08
CA MET A 25 -10.35 -9.53 1.64
C MET A 25 -11.71 -10.14 1.28
N GLY A 26 -12.30 -10.95 2.17
CA GLY A 26 -13.66 -11.49 2.01
C GLY A 26 -14.75 -10.42 1.85
N GLU A 27 -14.52 -9.20 2.34
CA GLU A 27 -15.45 -8.06 2.21
C GLU A 27 -15.66 -7.59 0.75
N LEU A 28 -14.86 -8.06 -0.20
CA LEU A 28 -15.14 -7.94 -1.63
C LEU A 28 -16.53 -8.48 -1.97
N LEU A 29 -16.92 -9.62 -1.41
CA LEU A 29 -18.23 -10.21 -1.69
C LEU A 29 -19.35 -9.34 -1.10
N THR A 30 -19.10 -8.74 0.07
CA THR A 30 -20.02 -7.81 0.75
C THR A 30 -20.28 -6.56 -0.10
N LEU A 31 -19.23 -5.96 -0.69
CA LEU A 31 -19.37 -4.82 -1.62
C LEU A 31 -20.32 -5.11 -2.77
N LYS A 32 -20.17 -6.29 -3.38
CA LYS A 32 -21.02 -6.74 -4.49
C LYS A 32 -22.46 -7.00 -4.05
N GLN A 33 -22.64 -7.78 -2.99
CA GLN A 33 -23.96 -8.17 -2.49
C GLN A 33 -24.80 -6.95 -2.08
N LEU A 34 -24.18 -5.98 -1.42
CA LEU A 34 -24.84 -4.75 -0.98
C LEU A 34 -24.89 -3.67 -2.07
N LYS A 35 -24.31 -3.92 -3.24
CA LYS A 35 -24.20 -2.94 -4.34
C LYS A 35 -23.64 -1.59 -3.87
N ALA A 36 -22.72 -1.63 -2.90
CA ALA A 36 -22.19 -0.42 -2.28
C ALA A 36 -21.15 0.23 -3.21
N PRO A 37 -21.34 1.47 -3.68
CA PRO A 37 -20.48 2.10 -4.69
C PRO A 37 -19.16 2.66 -4.14
N ALA A 38 -18.62 2.03 -3.09
CA ALA A 38 -17.38 2.46 -2.45
C ALA A 38 -16.18 2.26 -3.37
N LYS A 39 -15.25 3.20 -3.33
CA LYS A 39 -13.98 3.14 -4.08
C LYS A 39 -12.89 2.71 -3.11
N ILE A 40 -12.12 1.68 -3.44
CA ILE A 40 -11.00 1.24 -2.60
C ILE A 40 -9.72 1.42 -3.40
N VAL A 41 -8.78 2.17 -2.84
CA VAL A 41 -7.43 2.33 -3.35
C VAL A 41 -6.51 1.51 -2.46
N ILE A 42 -5.81 0.55 -3.06
CA ILE A 42 -4.84 -0.29 -2.38
C ILE A 42 -3.45 0.23 -2.73
N PHE A 43 -2.68 0.60 -1.72
CA PHE A 43 -1.24 0.84 -1.84
C PHE A 43 -0.53 -0.51 -1.76
N ASN A 44 -0.19 -1.05 -2.91
CA ASN A 44 0.42 -2.36 -3.05
C ASN A 44 1.94 -2.22 -3.12
N ASN A 45 2.60 -2.45 -1.99
CA ASN A 45 4.04 -2.32 -1.84
C ASN A 45 4.71 -3.65 -1.44
N ASN A 46 3.91 -4.73 -1.36
CA ASN A 46 4.32 -6.06 -0.95
C ASN A 46 4.98 -6.10 0.44
N SER A 47 4.56 -5.22 1.36
CA SER A 47 5.15 -5.11 2.70
C SER A 47 4.20 -4.59 3.79
N LEU A 48 4.40 -5.10 5.01
CA LEU A 48 3.96 -4.44 6.24
C LEU A 48 4.87 -3.24 6.57
N ALA A 49 4.84 -2.20 5.72
CA ALA A 49 5.84 -1.14 5.67
C ALA A 49 6.05 -0.36 6.98
N PHE A 50 5.00 -0.15 7.79
CA PHE A 50 5.15 0.51 9.10
C PHE A 50 5.92 -0.35 10.10
N VAL A 51 5.66 -1.66 10.13
CA VAL A 51 6.40 -2.60 10.98
C VAL A 51 7.85 -2.67 10.50
N GLU A 52 8.05 -2.74 9.18
CA GLU A 52 9.39 -2.73 8.57
C GLU A 52 10.17 -1.45 8.95
N LEU A 53 9.50 -0.29 8.97
CA LEU A 53 10.09 0.98 9.39
C LEU A 53 10.51 0.97 10.87
N GLU A 54 9.66 0.47 11.77
CA GLU A 54 9.97 0.35 13.20
C GLU A 54 11.16 -0.58 13.45
N MET A 55 11.26 -1.69 12.70
CA MET A 55 12.41 -2.60 12.74
C MET A 55 13.69 -1.89 12.30
N LYS A 56 13.66 -1.16 11.17
CA LYS A 56 14.81 -0.37 10.68
C LYS A 56 15.23 0.70 11.68
N ALA A 57 14.26 1.41 12.25
CA ALA A 57 14.49 2.42 13.29
C ALA A 57 15.08 1.82 14.58
N SER A 58 14.86 0.52 14.83
CA SER A 58 15.46 -0.24 15.93
C SER A 58 16.80 -0.91 15.57
N GLY A 59 17.32 -0.68 14.37
CA GLY A 59 18.55 -1.30 13.88
C GLY A 59 18.45 -2.80 13.61
N LEU A 60 17.24 -3.30 13.33
CA LEU A 60 16.98 -4.67 12.93
C LEU A 60 16.87 -4.77 11.41
N LEU A 61 17.31 -5.91 10.87
CA LEU A 61 16.92 -6.31 9.52
C LEU A 61 15.44 -6.71 9.56
N HIS A 62 14.72 -6.41 8.49
CA HIS A 62 13.31 -6.76 8.43
C HIS A 62 13.12 -8.28 8.35
N TYR A 63 12.05 -8.76 8.99
CA TYR A 63 11.67 -10.16 9.04
C TYR A 63 10.15 -10.26 9.20
N GLY A 64 9.50 -11.17 8.46
CA GLY A 64 8.05 -11.38 8.56
C GLY A 64 7.20 -10.20 8.09
N THR A 65 7.78 -9.29 7.31
CA THR A 65 7.09 -8.10 6.77
C THR A 65 6.86 -8.21 5.27
N ASP A 66 7.44 -9.21 4.61
CA ASP A 66 7.22 -9.50 3.19
C ASP A 66 5.81 -10.03 2.93
N LEU A 67 5.18 -9.52 1.88
CA LEU A 67 3.88 -9.99 1.42
C LEU A 67 3.98 -10.50 -0.02
N GLU A 68 3.44 -11.70 -0.26
CA GLU A 68 3.19 -12.20 -1.61
C GLU A 68 1.73 -11.90 -1.99
N ASN A 69 1.52 -10.74 -2.61
CA ASN A 69 0.18 -10.29 -2.96
C ASN A 69 -0.28 -10.84 -4.32
N PRO A 70 -1.57 -11.15 -4.47
CA PRO A 70 -2.16 -11.36 -5.79
C PRO A 70 -2.27 -10.04 -6.55
N ASN A 71 -2.70 -10.12 -7.82
CA ASN A 71 -3.24 -8.96 -8.51
C ASN A 71 -4.64 -8.66 -7.94
N PHE A 72 -4.73 -7.65 -7.08
CA PHE A 72 -5.99 -7.31 -6.40
C PHE A 72 -7.06 -6.79 -7.36
N ALA A 73 -6.67 -6.11 -8.45
CA ALA A 73 -7.60 -5.72 -9.50
C ALA A 73 -8.20 -6.93 -10.22
N ALA A 74 -7.37 -7.93 -10.56
CA ALA A 74 -7.86 -9.17 -11.17
C ALA A 74 -8.77 -9.96 -10.22
N LEU A 75 -8.44 -9.98 -8.92
CA LEU A 75 -9.29 -10.59 -7.90
C LEU A 75 -10.65 -9.89 -7.80
N ALA A 76 -10.67 -8.56 -7.87
CA ALA A 76 -11.90 -7.78 -7.88
C ALA A 76 -12.78 -8.13 -9.10
N GLU A 77 -12.17 -8.22 -10.28
CA GLU A 77 -12.85 -8.61 -11.52
C GLU A 77 -13.42 -10.04 -11.41
N ALA A 78 -12.67 -10.97 -10.83
CA ALA A 78 -13.17 -12.33 -10.55
C ALA A 78 -14.36 -12.34 -9.57
N ALA A 79 -14.41 -11.39 -8.63
CA ALA A 79 -15.56 -11.17 -7.77
C ALA A 79 -16.72 -10.43 -8.48
N GLY A 80 -16.55 -9.96 -9.72
CA GLY A 80 -17.52 -9.15 -10.45
C GLY A 80 -17.61 -7.70 -9.97
N ILE A 81 -16.47 -7.15 -9.55
CA ILE A 81 -16.26 -5.75 -9.17
C ILE A 81 -15.23 -5.15 -10.13
N ARG A 82 -15.39 -3.88 -10.49
CA ARG A 82 -14.42 -3.21 -11.37
C ARG A 82 -13.04 -3.17 -10.71
N GLY A 83 -12.04 -3.72 -11.38
CA GLY A 83 -10.65 -3.71 -10.97
C GLY A 83 -9.80 -2.86 -11.92
N ILE A 84 -8.99 -1.96 -11.36
CA ILE A 84 -8.05 -1.12 -12.11
C ILE A 84 -6.67 -1.34 -11.49
N ARG A 85 -5.69 -1.75 -12.29
CA ARG A 85 -4.30 -1.89 -11.82
C ARG A 85 -3.45 -0.78 -12.39
N VAL A 86 -2.67 -0.12 -11.53
CA VAL A 86 -1.74 0.94 -11.92
C VAL A 86 -0.34 0.52 -11.52
N THR A 87 0.54 0.36 -12.52
CA THR A 87 1.97 0.08 -12.32
C THR A 87 2.87 1.22 -12.77
N ASP A 88 2.32 2.16 -13.55
CA ASP A 88 3.00 3.36 -14.03
C ASP A 88 2.33 4.59 -13.40
N PRO A 89 3.07 5.42 -12.66
CA PRO A 89 2.56 6.68 -12.11
C PRO A 89 1.89 7.59 -13.16
N ALA A 90 2.34 7.56 -14.42
CA ALA A 90 1.76 8.38 -15.49
C ALA A 90 0.31 7.98 -15.82
N ALA A 91 -0.09 6.73 -15.55
CA ALA A 91 -1.45 6.24 -15.76
C ALA A 91 -2.40 6.57 -14.60
N LEU A 92 -1.88 7.00 -13.44
CA LEU A 92 -2.67 7.22 -12.23
C LEU A 92 -3.79 8.26 -12.41
N PRO A 93 -3.58 9.43 -13.06
CA PRO A 93 -4.66 10.40 -13.25
C PRO A 93 -5.85 9.84 -14.04
N ALA A 94 -5.58 9.06 -15.09
CA ALA A 94 -6.61 8.43 -15.91
C ALA A 94 -7.35 7.33 -15.12
N ALA A 95 -6.61 6.50 -14.38
CA ALA A 95 -7.18 5.46 -13.53
C ALA A 95 -8.09 6.03 -12.41
N ILE A 96 -7.70 7.15 -11.80
CA ILE A 96 -8.53 7.85 -10.82
C ILE A 96 -9.81 8.37 -11.49
N ALA A 97 -9.71 9.02 -12.65
CA ALA A 97 -10.89 9.51 -13.37
C ALA A 97 -11.87 8.37 -13.70
N GLU A 98 -11.35 7.24 -14.18
CA GLU A 98 -12.14 6.04 -14.46
C GLU A 98 -12.82 5.48 -13.19
N MET A 99 -12.06 5.34 -12.09
CA MET A 99 -12.56 4.85 -10.80
C MET A 99 -13.73 5.70 -10.28
N LEU A 100 -13.59 7.02 -10.39
CA LEU A 100 -14.59 8.00 -9.93
C LEU A 100 -15.84 8.01 -10.82
N ALA A 101 -15.67 7.85 -12.13
CA ALA A 101 -16.78 7.83 -13.09
C ALA A 101 -17.61 6.53 -13.05
N HIS A 102 -17.04 5.41 -12.59
CA HIS A 102 -17.73 4.13 -12.58
C HIS A 102 -18.93 4.11 -11.60
N PRO A 103 -20.16 3.79 -12.05
CA PRO A 103 -21.34 3.71 -11.19
C PRO A 103 -21.41 2.37 -10.45
N GLY A 104 -20.50 2.16 -9.49
CA GLY A 104 -20.39 0.91 -8.73
C GLY A 104 -19.12 0.83 -7.86
N PRO A 105 -18.92 -0.29 -7.15
CA PRO A 105 -17.68 -0.53 -6.42
C PRO A 105 -16.50 -0.63 -7.37
N VAL A 106 -15.34 -0.09 -6.95
CA VAL A 106 -14.08 -0.19 -7.71
C VAL A 106 -12.94 -0.51 -6.76
N ILE A 107 -12.08 -1.43 -7.17
CA ILE A 107 -10.75 -1.63 -6.57
C ILE A 107 -9.69 -1.04 -7.51
N LEU A 108 -8.93 -0.06 -7.02
CA LEU A 108 -7.74 0.45 -7.68
C LEU A 108 -6.51 -0.11 -6.96
N ASP A 109 -5.82 -1.03 -7.60
CA ASP A 109 -4.57 -1.66 -7.15
C ASP A 109 -3.38 -0.83 -7.66
N ALA A 110 -2.88 0.07 -6.82
CA ALA A 110 -1.73 0.93 -7.13
C ALA A 110 -0.45 0.27 -6.65
N VAL A 111 0.37 -0.21 -7.58
CA VAL A 111 1.70 -0.74 -7.28
C VAL A 111 2.63 0.43 -6.97
N VAL A 112 3.08 0.51 -5.72
CA VAL A 112 3.94 1.59 -5.23
C VAL A 112 5.28 1.02 -4.77
N LYS A 113 6.28 1.90 -4.65
CA LYS A 113 7.61 1.48 -4.19
C LYS A 113 7.55 1.08 -2.71
N ARG A 114 8.15 -0.08 -2.40
CA ARG A 114 8.32 -0.57 -1.03
C ARG A 114 9.19 0.33 -0.15
N THR A 115 10.13 1.03 -0.78
CA THR A 115 11.16 1.84 -0.10
C THR A 115 10.74 3.28 0.19
N GLU A 116 9.48 3.66 -0.03
CA GLU A 116 9.01 4.98 0.41
C GLU A 116 9.02 5.05 1.94
N LEU A 117 9.82 5.96 2.48
CA LEU A 117 9.83 6.26 3.91
C LEU A 117 8.69 7.23 4.19
N SER A 118 7.67 6.76 4.92
CA SER A 118 6.81 7.66 5.67
C SER A 118 7.64 8.26 6.81
N MET A 119 8.36 9.34 6.53
CA MET A 119 9.19 9.99 7.53
C MET A 119 8.30 10.46 8.69
N PRO A 120 8.53 9.98 9.93
CA PRO A 120 7.86 10.56 11.08
C PRO A 120 8.25 12.05 11.17
N PRO A 121 7.31 12.93 11.56
CA PRO A 121 7.53 14.38 11.61
C PRO A 121 8.62 14.79 12.62
N THR A 122 9.03 13.89 13.51
CA THR A 122 10.12 14.11 14.47
C THR A 122 11.14 12.99 14.35
N ILE A 123 12.36 13.34 13.91
CA ILE A 123 13.51 12.45 13.92
C ILE A 123 14.10 12.47 15.33
N GLN A 124 14.01 11.35 16.05
CA GLN A 124 14.66 11.21 17.35
C GLN A 124 16.09 10.66 17.21
N LYS A 125 16.98 11.02 18.14
CA LYS A 125 18.42 10.67 18.07
C LYS A 125 18.68 9.15 18.10
N ASP A 126 17.85 8.42 18.83
CA ASP A 126 17.84 6.95 18.90
C ASP A 126 17.45 6.31 17.55
N GLN A 127 16.48 6.87 16.84
CA GLN A 127 16.11 6.41 15.50
C GLN A 127 17.25 6.62 14.50
N VAL A 128 18.00 7.72 14.58
CA VAL A 128 19.19 7.95 13.74
C VAL A 128 20.26 6.89 14.00
N LEU A 129 20.49 6.56 15.27
CA LEU A 129 21.43 5.51 15.67
C LEU A 129 20.98 4.13 15.17
N GLY A 130 19.70 3.80 15.34
CA GLY A 130 19.13 2.54 14.86
C GLY A 130 19.19 2.42 13.34
N PHE A 131 18.87 3.50 12.60
CA PHE A 131 18.97 3.50 11.15
C PHE A 131 20.42 3.33 10.64
N SER A 132 21.38 3.91 11.36
CA SER A 132 22.82 3.72 11.09
C SER A 132 23.24 2.27 11.32
N LEU A 133 22.78 1.66 12.41
CA LEU A 133 23.01 0.24 12.70
C LEU A 133 22.36 -0.68 11.66
N TYR A 134 21.13 -0.38 11.22
CA TYR A 134 20.46 -1.09 10.13
C TYR A 134 21.30 -1.04 8.86
N THR A 135 21.77 0.15 8.47
CA THR A 135 22.59 0.33 7.26
C THR A 135 23.85 -0.52 7.30
N LEU A 136 24.56 -0.52 8.44
CA LEU A 136 25.75 -1.33 8.63
C LEU A 136 25.44 -2.84 8.52
N LYS A 137 24.38 -3.31 9.22
CA LYS A 137 23.96 -4.72 9.16
C LYS A 137 23.48 -5.14 7.77
N ALA A 138 22.81 -4.25 7.03
CA ALA A 138 22.36 -4.54 5.66
C ALA A 138 23.56 -4.75 4.73
N ILE A 139 24.56 -3.87 4.80
CA ILE A 139 25.81 -4.03 4.02
C ILE A 139 26.53 -5.32 4.40
N MET A 140 26.69 -5.59 5.70
CA MET A 140 27.38 -6.81 6.16
C MET A 140 26.63 -8.11 5.81
N SER A 141 25.31 -8.07 5.67
CA SER A 141 24.48 -9.22 5.31
C SER A 141 24.28 -9.39 3.80
N GLY A 142 24.93 -8.56 2.97
CA GLY A 142 24.84 -8.63 1.51
C GLY A 142 23.62 -7.92 0.91
N ARG A 143 22.85 -7.18 1.71
CA ARG A 143 21.64 -6.43 1.33
C ARG A 143 21.94 -4.94 1.08
N GLY A 144 23.11 -4.64 0.53
CA GLY A 144 23.55 -3.26 0.30
C GLY A 144 22.77 -2.53 -0.80
N ASP A 145 22.14 -3.28 -1.69
CA ASP A 145 21.21 -2.83 -2.72
C ASP A 145 19.94 -2.19 -2.13
N GLU A 146 19.41 -2.71 -1.02
CA GLU A 146 18.26 -2.11 -0.33
C GLU A 146 18.56 -0.71 0.20
N VAL A 147 19.75 -0.50 0.75
CA VAL A 147 20.22 0.81 1.23
C VAL A 147 20.28 1.80 0.07
N LEU A 148 20.76 1.34 -1.09
CA LEU A 148 20.89 2.12 -2.31
C LEU A 148 19.52 2.52 -2.88
N GLU A 149 18.57 1.59 -2.93
CA GLU A 149 17.20 1.87 -3.38
C GLU A 149 16.44 2.78 -2.43
N LEU A 150 16.66 2.64 -1.11
CA LEU A 150 16.11 3.53 -0.10
C LEU A 150 16.65 4.96 -0.26
N ALA A 151 17.95 5.13 -0.50
CA ALA A 151 18.55 6.44 -0.76
C ALA A 151 18.01 7.06 -2.05
N LYS A 152 17.99 6.32 -3.16
CA LYS A 152 17.47 6.80 -4.46
C LYS A 152 16.01 7.23 -4.34
N THR A 153 15.18 6.41 -3.71
CA THR A 153 13.72 6.64 -3.67
C THR A 153 13.35 7.88 -2.84
N ASN A 154 14.12 8.20 -1.79
CA ASN A 154 13.78 9.27 -0.87
C ASN A 154 14.57 10.58 -1.08
N LEU A 155 15.76 10.53 -1.70
CA LEU A 155 16.60 11.72 -1.94
C LEU A 155 16.45 12.31 -3.35
N LEU A 156 16.04 11.53 -4.35
CA LEU A 156 15.90 11.96 -5.74
C LEU A 156 14.43 12.24 -6.12
N ARG A 157 13.69 12.92 -5.25
CA ARG A 157 12.31 13.35 -5.53
C ARG A 157 12.20 14.27 -6.74
#